data_AF-A0A257CLP9-F1
#
_entry.id   AF-A0A257CLP9-F1
#
_cell.length_a   1.000
_cell.length_b   1.000
_cell.length_c   1.000
_cell.angle_alpha   90.00
_cell.angle_beta   90.00
_cell.angle_gamma   90.00
#
_symmetry.space_group_name_H-M   'P 1'
#
loop_
_entity.id
_entity.type
_entity.pdbx_description
1 polymer ?
#
loop_
_entity_poly.entity_id
_entity_poly.type
_entity_poly.pdbx_seq_one_letter_code
_entity_poly.pdbx_strand_id
1 'polypeptide(L)'
;MKKLSKPLIFALACAGSPSWAVEKFEATINGRTNKGGETPYRFTLELEQSLPGSIKGKLWSWDSKTCPGERPVTGQISGDGAVKFATEQAEVKGCGKLVFAGKKEGDSTLIGKMKFQYEEHEFVFKKQ
;
A
#
# COMPACT_ATOMS: atom_id res chain seq x y z
N MET A 1 -16.53 62.70 -26.42
CA MET A 1 -17.01 61.60 -25.54
C MET A 1 -16.29 60.32 -25.96
N LYS A 2 -15.31 59.83 -25.19
CA LYS A 2 -14.53 58.62 -25.53
C LYS A 2 -15.08 57.43 -24.72
N LYS A 3 -15.65 56.43 -25.41
CA LYS A 3 -16.12 55.17 -24.82
C LYS A 3 -14.91 54.31 -24.48
N LEU A 4 -14.71 54.01 -23.20
CA LEU A 4 -13.70 53.09 -22.69
C LEU A 4 -14.30 51.68 -22.63
N SER A 5 -13.87 50.80 -23.53
CA SER A 5 -14.22 49.36 -23.52
C SER A 5 -13.37 48.63 -22.48
N LYS A 6 -14.02 47.97 -21.52
CA LYS A 6 -13.37 47.15 -20.48
C LYS A 6 -12.93 45.80 -21.06
N PRO A 7 -11.72 45.30 -20.76
CA PRO A 7 -11.30 43.96 -21.15
C PRO A 7 -11.90 42.91 -20.20
N LEU A 8 -12.42 41.84 -20.78
CA LEU A 8 -12.92 40.65 -20.10
C LEU A 8 -11.71 39.79 -19.69
N ILE A 9 -11.44 39.68 -18.39
CA ILE A 9 -10.36 38.84 -17.86
C ILE A 9 -10.84 37.39 -17.86
N PHE A 10 -10.25 36.56 -18.72
CA PHE A 10 -10.41 35.10 -18.71
C PHE A 10 -9.72 34.55 -17.46
N ALA A 11 -10.50 34.08 -16.48
CA ALA A 11 -9.97 33.39 -15.32
C ALA A 11 -9.48 32.00 -15.74
N LEU A 12 -8.15 31.85 -15.77
CA LEU A 12 -7.46 30.58 -15.96
C LEU A 12 -7.66 29.75 -14.68
N ALA A 13 -8.65 28.85 -14.68
CA ALA A 13 -8.82 27.88 -13.60
C ALA A 13 -7.66 26.87 -13.66
N CYS A 14 -6.68 27.03 -12.78
CA CYS A 14 -5.68 26.01 -12.52
C CYS A 14 -6.40 24.75 -12.03
N ALA A 15 -6.60 23.78 -12.94
CA ALA A 15 -6.97 22.42 -12.59
C ALA A 15 -5.81 21.81 -11.80
N GLY A 16 -5.84 21.95 -10.48
CA GLY A 16 -4.95 21.23 -9.59
C GLY A 16 -5.23 19.74 -9.73
N SER A 17 -4.30 19.01 -10.33
CA SER A 17 -4.29 17.55 -10.26
C SER A 17 -4.34 17.16 -8.78
N PRO A 18 -5.31 16.36 -8.30
CA PRO A 18 -5.24 15.85 -6.94
C PRO A 18 -3.93 15.05 -6.83
N SER A 19 -3.01 15.51 -5.99
CA SER A 19 -1.87 14.72 -5.57
C SER A 19 -2.39 13.68 -4.59
N TRP A 20 -2.51 12.43 -5.02
CA TRP A 20 -2.93 11.36 -4.13
C TRP A 20 -1.76 11.11 -3.19
N ALA A 21 -1.99 11.32 -1.89
CA ALA A 21 -0.94 11.16 -0.90
C ALA A 21 -0.56 9.67 -0.80
N VAL A 22 0.74 9.38 -0.92
CA VAL A 22 1.28 8.04 -0.68
C VAL A 22 1.46 7.87 0.83
N GLU A 23 0.78 6.89 1.42
CA GLU A 23 0.94 6.51 2.81
C GLU A 23 1.96 5.37 2.93
N LYS A 24 3.01 5.57 3.73
CA LYS A 24 4.04 4.55 3.99
C LYS A 24 3.84 3.91 5.36
N PHE A 25 3.89 2.58 5.41
CA PHE A 25 3.75 1.78 6.61
C PHE A 25 4.87 0.74 6.73
N GLU A 26 5.16 0.33 7.96
CA GLU A 26 6.13 -0.73 8.26
C GLU A 26 5.55 -1.78 9.20
N ALA A 27 5.89 -3.04 8.96
CA ALA A 27 5.57 -4.15 9.83
C ALA A 27 6.80 -5.04 10.01
N THR A 28 6.89 -5.68 11.17
CA THR A 28 7.83 -6.76 11.43
C THR A 28 7.05 -7.97 11.91
N ILE A 29 7.27 -9.12 11.29
CA ILE A 29 6.72 -10.40 11.74
C ILE A 29 7.86 -11.37 12.01
N ASN A 30 7.62 -12.33 12.88
CA ASN A 30 8.52 -13.47 13.01
C ASN A 30 7.96 -14.64 12.21
N GLY A 31 8.79 -15.23 11.35
CA GLY A 31 8.44 -16.39 10.55
C GLY A 31 9.44 -17.52 10.73
N ARG A 32 9.00 -18.76 10.56
CA ARG A 32 9.90 -19.92 10.57
C ARG A 32 10.69 -19.99 9.27
N THR A 33 11.96 -20.33 9.39
CA THR A 33 12.84 -20.65 8.27
C THR A 33 12.76 -22.13 7.95
N ASN A 34 13.15 -22.51 6.72
CA ASN A 34 13.30 -23.92 6.32
C ASN A 34 14.31 -24.72 7.19
N LYS A 35 15.08 -24.04 8.06
CA LYS A 35 16.03 -24.66 9.01
C LYS A 35 15.46 -24.81 10.42
N GLY A 36 14.18 -24.51 10.64
CA GLY A 36 13.49 -24.66 11.92
C GLY A 36 13.69 -23.51 12.91
N GLY A 37 14.47 -22.48 12.56
CA GLY A 37 14.64 -21.27 13.39
C GLY A 37 13.60 -20.20 13.06
N GLU A 38 13.24 -19.39 14.05
CA GLU A 38 12.40 -18.20 13.89
C GLU A 38 13.27 -17.00 13.50
N THR A 39 12.83 -16.19 12.54
CA THR A 39 13.58 -15.04 12.03
C THR A 39 12.63 -13.84 11.87
N PRO A 40 13.04 -12.64 12.31
CA PRO A 40 12.26 -11.44 12.04
C PRO A 40 12.38 -11.05 10.57
N TYR A 41 11.23 -10.70 9.98
CA TYR A 41 11.11 -10.21 8.61
C TYR A 41 10.46 -8.85 8.61
N ARG A 42 11.16 -7.86 8.04
CA ARG A 42 10.65 -6.50 7.88
C ARG A 42 9.96 -6.30 6.54
N PHE A 43 8.84 -5.60 6.60
CA PHE A 43 8.03 -5.25 5.47
C PHE A 43 7.78 -3.75 5.45
N THR A 44 7.88 -3.17 4.26
CA THR A 44 7.46 -1.80 4.00
C THR A 44 6.29 -1.86 3.02
N LEU A 45 5.22 -1.12 3.30
CA LEU A 45 4.04 -1.03 2.47
C LEU A 45 3.79 0.44 2.14
N GLU A 46 3.81 0.79 0.86
CA GLU A 46 3.36 2.09 0.38
C GLU A 46 2.03 1.93 -0.31
N LEU A 47 1.02 2.71 0.10
CA LEU A 47 -0.31 2.71 -0.47
C LEU A 47 -0.66 4.09 -1.00
N GLU A 48 -1.19 4.10 -2.21
CA GLU A 48 -1.79 5.23 -2.87
C GLU A 48 -3.27 4.95 -3.15
N GLN A 49 -4.06 5.86 -2.61
CA GLN A 49 -5.26 6.47 -3.18
C GLN A 49 -6.00 5.91 -4.43
N SER A 50 -5.37 5.59 -5.56
CA SER A 50 -5.92 5.45 -6.95
C SER A 50 -7.35 5.87 -7.40
N LEU A 51 -8.45 5.41 -6.76
CA LEU A 51 -9.87 5.72 -7.03
C LEU A 51 -10.67 5.61 -5.71
N PRO A 52 -11.88 6.18 -5.59
CA PRO A 52 -12.71 5.99 -4.39
C PRO A 52 -12.84 4.51 -4.00
N GLY A 53 -12.26 4.14 -2.86
CA GLY A 53 -12.24 2.77 -2.34
C GLY A 53 -11.24 1.80 -3.00
N SER A 54 -10.43 2.24 -3.96
CA SER A 54 -9.39 1.44 -4.62
C SER A 54 -8.00 1.88 -4.18
N ILE A 55 -7.16 0.94 -3.76
CA ILE A 55 -5.77 1.23 -3.41
C ILE A 55 -4.81 0.55 -4.39
N LYS A 56 -3.72 1.24 -4.70
CA LYS A 56 -2.56 0.69 -5.40
C LYS A 56 -1.32 0.99 -4.58
N GLY A 57 -0.23 0.28 -4.82
CA GLY A 57 0.94 0.48 -3.99
C GLY A 57 2.05 -0.47 -4.28
N LYS A 58 2.96 -0.57 -3.32
CA LYS A 58 4.14 -1.42 -3.37
C LYS A 58 4.40 -2.02 -1.99
N LEU A 59 4.76 -3.29 -1.96
CA LEU A 59 5.18 -4.02 -0.78
C LEU A 59 6.62 -4.48 -0.95
N TRP A 60 7.48 -4.14 -0.02
CA TRP A 60 8.86 -4.63 0.05
C TRP A 60 9.02 -5.61 1.19
N SER A 61 9.78 -6.67 0.94
CA SER A 61 10.29 -7.60 1.94
C SER A 61 11.82 -7.53 1.94
N TRP A 62 12.40 -7.11 3.07
CA TRP A 62 13.82 -6.79 3.15
C TRP A 62 14.69 -7.99 3.57
N ASP A 63 14.20 -8.81 4.49
CA ASP A 63 15.01 -9.85 5.14
C ASP A 63 14.75 -11.27 4.59
N SER A 64 13.85 -11.41 3.61
CA SER A 64 13.57 -12.70 2.98
C SER A 64 14.58 -13.02 1.89
N LYS A 65 15.41 -14.06 2.11
CA LYS A 65 16.31 -14.60 1.07
C LYS A 65 15.55 -15.29 -0.06
N THR A 66 14.41 -15.90 0.25
CA THR A 66 13.56 -16.60 -0.72
C THR A 66 12.78 -15.60 -1.57
N CYS A 67 12.36 -14.50 -0.94
CA CYS A 67 11.41 -13.55 -1.50
C CYS A 67 11.83 -12.09 -1.31
N PRO A 68 13.02 -11.70 -1.78
CA PRO A 68 13.46 -10.32 -1.71
C PRO A 68 12.70 -9.45 -2.72
N GLY A 69 12.58 -8.16 -2.41
CA GLY A 69 12.27 -7.13 -3.39
C GLY A 69 10.89 -6.50 -3.30
N GLU A 70 10.67 -5.55 -4.21
CA GLU A 70 9.44 -4.79 -4.40
C GLU A 70 8.39 -5.62 -5.12
N ARG A 71 7.13 -5.50 -4.69
CA ARG A 71 5.98 -6.07 -5.37
C ARG A 71 4.87 -5.04 -5.47
N PRO A 72 4.37 -4.74 -6.68
CA PRO A 72 3.17 -3.95 -6.81
C PRO A 72 2.02 -4.62 -6.06
N VAL A 73 1.19 -3.82 -5.39
CA VAL A 73 -0.05 -4.29 -4.78
C VAL A 73 -1.24 -3.54 -5.36
N THR A 74 -2.36 -4.26 -5.46
CA THR A 74 -3.66 -3.68 -5.81
C THR A 74 -4.71 -4.20 -4.84
N GLY A 75 -5.69 -3.37 -4.53
CA GLY A 75 -6.65 -3.70 -3.50
C GLY A 75 -7.79 -2.70 -3.36
N GLN A 76 -8.52 -2.84 -2.27
CA GLN A 76 -9.66 -2.02 -1.92
C GLN A 76 -9.62 -1.63 -0.45
N ILE A 77 -10.13 -0.43 -0.16
CA ILE A 77 -10.46 0.04 1.19
C ILE A 77 -11.94 0.40 1.22
N SER A 78 -12.67 -0.17 2.16
CA SER A 78 -14.09 0.09 2.36
C SER A 78 -14.29 1.24 3.36
N GLY A 79 -15.46 1.88 3.32
CA GLY A 79 -15.77 3.02 4.21
C GLY A 79 -15.81 2.68 5.70
N ASP A 80 -15.91 1.40 6.05
CA ASP A 80 -15.81 0.87 7.42
C ASP A 80 -14.36 0.61 7.87
N GLY A 81 -13.39 0.95 7.01
CA GLY A 81 -11.96 0.73 7.23
C GLY A 81 -11.48 -0.67 6.86
N ALA A 82 -12.30 -1.57 6.32
CA ALA A 82 -11.82 -2.87 5.87
C ALA A 82 -10.87 -2.71 4.68
N VAL A 83 -9.70 -3.35 4.74
CA VAL A 83 -8.65 -3.27 3.72
C VAL A 83 -8.33 -4.66 3.20
N LYS A 84 -8.31 -4.81 1.88
CA LYS A 84 -7.86 -6.04 1.21
C LYS A 84 -6.96 -5.67 0.06
N PHE A 85 -5.76 -6.23 -0.01
CA PHE A 85 -4.88 -6.07 -1.17
C PHE A 85 -4.17 -7.37 -1.47
N ALA A 86 -3.64 -7.48 -2.68
CA ALA A 86 -2.76 -8.57 -3.04
C ALA A 86 -1.58 -8.06 -3.84
N THR A 87 -0.44 -8.74 -3.71
CA THR A 87 0.70 -8.50 -4.59
C THR A 87 0.40 -9.01 -5.99
N GLU A 88 0.83 -8.28 -7.00
CA GLU A 88 0.88 -8.79 -8.36
C GLU A 88 1.90 -9.93 -8.45
N GLN A 89 1.58 -10.94 -9.25
CA GLN A 89 2.43 -12.12 -9.40
C GLN A 89 3.58 -11.75 -10.34
N ALA A 90 4.66 -11.18 -9.81
CA ALA A 90 5.92 -11.16 -10.53
C ALA A 90 6.43 -12.60 -10.66
N GLU A 91 6.93 -13.01 -11.82
CA GLU A 91 7.49 -14.35 -12.12
C GLU A 91 8.79 -14.68 -11.34
N VAL A 92 8.90 -14.21 -10.10
CA VAL A 92 9.99 -14.54 -9.20
C VAL A 92 9.67 -15.87 -8.54
N LYS A 93 10.31 -16.92 -9.08
CA LYS A 93 10.22 -18.33 -8.70
C LYS A 93 9.97 -18.54 -7.19
N GLY A 94 8.78 -19.02 -6.84
CA GLY A 94 8.49 -19.61 -5.53
C GLY A 94 7.90 -18.68 -4.46
N CYS A 95 7.66 -17.40 -4.77
CA CYS A 95 7.20 -16.45 -3.76
C CYS A 95 5.69 -16.27 -3.62
N GLY A 96 4.94 -16.77 -4.60
CA GLY A 96 3.49 -16.75 -4.60
C GLY A 96 2.87 -15.34 -4.57
N LYS A 97 1.55 -15.35 -4.63
CA LYS A 97 0.73 -14.15 -4.42
C LYS A 97 0.51 -13.98 -2.93
N LEU A 98 0.93 -12.84 -2.38
CA LEU A 98 0.58 -12.45 -1.02
C LEU A 98 -0.78 -11.78 -1.04
N VAL A 99 -1.68 -12.17 -0.14
CA VAL A 99 -3.02 -11.61 0.00
C VAL A 99 -3.19 -11.15 1.43
N PHE A 100 -3.38 -9.85 1.60
CA PHE A 100 -3.67 -9.23 2.89
C PHE A 100 -5.16 -8.99 3.02
N ALA A 101 -5.71 -9.34 4.19
CA ALA A 101 -7.06 -8.97 4.59
C ALA A 101 -7.03 -8.46 6.03
N GLY A 102 -7.53 -7.25 6.24
CA GLY A 102 -7.44 -6.57 7.52
C GLY A 102 -8.33 -5.35 7.63
N LYS A 103 -7.97 -4.47 8.54
CA LYS A 103 -8.69 -3.23 8.83
C LYS A 103 -7.69 -2.10 9.10
N LYS A 104 -8.04 -0.91 8.67
CA LYS A 104 -7.39 0.35 9.05
C LYS A 104 -7.96 0.80 10.40
N GLU A 105 -7.09 0.87 11.41
CA GLU A 105 -7.41 1.40 12.73
C GLU A 105 -6.86 2.83 12.85
N GLY A 106 -7.77 3.80 12.78
CA GLY A 106 -7.41 5.22 12.66
C GLY A 106 -6.61 5.51 11.39
N ASP A 107 -5.81 6.58 11.40
CA ASP A 107 -5.01 6.97 10.23
C ASP A 107 -3.60 6.38 10.19
N SER A 108 -3.19 5.67 11.25
CA SER A 108 -1.80 5.29 11.48
C SER A 108 -1.53 3.79 11.45
N THR A 109 -2.55 2.93 11.53
CA THR A 109 -2.33 1.48 11.69
C THR A 109 -3.19 0.67 10.75
N LEU A 110 -2.59 -0.34 10.10
CA LEU A 110 -3.32 -1.40 9.40
C LEU A 110 -3.02 -2.72 10.12
N ILE A 111 -4.07 -3.41 10.57
CA ILE A 111 -3.96 -4.72 11.23
C ILE A 111 -4.68 -5.73 10.35
N GLY A 112 -4.01 -6.83 10.04
CA GLY A 112 -4.61 -7.87 9.22
C GLY A 112 -3.77 -9.10 9.11
N LYS A 113 -4.21 -10.03 8.27
CA LYS A 113 -3.59 -11.33 8.09
C LYS A 113 -3.11 -11.49 6.67
N MET A 114 -1.97 -12.14 6.52
CA MET A 114 -1.39 -12.49 5.23
C MET A 114 -0.58 -13.77 5.37
N LYS A 115 -0.62 -14.63 4.35
CA LYS A 115 0.23 -15.82 4.30
C LYS A 115 1.64 -15.45 3.85
N PHE A 116 2.64 -15.88 4.60
CA PHE A 116 4.05 -15.71 4.28
C PHE A 116 4.80 -16.99 4.67
N GLN A 117 5.65 -17.51 3.78
CA GLN A 117 6.34 -18.80 3.99
C GLN A 117 5.41 -19.95 4.44
N TYR A 118 4.25 -20.08 3.79
CA TYR A 118 3.24 -21.10 4.03
C TYR A 118 2.49 -21.00 5.37
N GLU A 119 2.85 -20.05 6.24
CA GLU A 119 2.17 -19.78 7.50
C GLU A 119 1.32 -18.51 7.41
N GLU A 120 0.19 -18.47 8.12
CA GLU A 120 -0.59 -17.24 8.28
C GLU A 120 0.00 -16.43 9.42
N HIS A 121 0.31 -15.16 9.16
CA HIS A 121 0.79 -14.23 10.17
C HIS A 121 -0.16 -13.05 10.30
N GLU A 122 -0.26 -12.54 11.52
CA GLU A 122 -0.80 -11.21 11.76
C GLU A 122 0.27 -10.16 11.44
N PHE A 123 -0.10 -9.17 10.65
CA PHE A 123 0.71 -8.03 10.30
C PHE A 123 0.11 -6.79 10.95
N VAL A 124 0.93 -6.09 11.71
CA VAL A 124 0.62 -4.77 12.26
C VAL A 124 1.50 -3.76 11.55
N PHE A 125 0.95 -3.14 10.50
CA PHE A 125 1.60 -2.09 9.73
C PHE A 125 1.36 -0.75 10.42
N LYS A 126 2.44 -0.07 10.80
CA LYS A 126 2.40 1.26 11.41
C LYS A 126 2.91 2.31 10.44
N LYS A 127 2.18 3.40 10.31
CA LYS A 127 2.52 4.53 9.44
C LYS A 127 3.82 5.18 9.94
N GLN A 128 4.69 5.52 9.00
CA GLN A 128 5.96 6.25 9.25
C GLN A 128 5.73 7.76 9.22
#